data_AF-A0A1I3WIT3-F1
#
_entry.id   AF-A0A1I3WIT3-F1
#
_cell.length_a   1.000
_cell.length_b   1.000
_cell.length_c   1.000
_cell.angle_alpha   90.00
_cell.angle_beta   90.00
_cell.angle_gamma   90.00
#
_symmetry.space_group_name_H-M   'P 1'
#
loop_
_entity.id
_entity.type
_entity.pdbx_description
1 polymer ?
#
loop_
_entity_poly.entity_id
_entity_poly.type
_entity_poly.pdbx_seq_one_letter_code
_entity_poly.pdbx_strand_id
1 'polypeptide(L)'
;MTRLLDKLLKTLDKSVETGARTAARNLGRRSFMAKAGASVLGAAVATPILPFDRRANASELPEDECSYWRHCALDGNLCSTSGGSLTQCPPGSSASSVSWVGTCSNPDDGKDYLVAYNDCCGKPPVDSAAFCYTSEGERPGYRMGLYNDINWCMANTDKGYHCTVSVVVGLAE
;
A
#
# COMPACT_ATOMS: atom_id res chain seq x y z
N MET A 1 -20.19 -5.45 -72.93
CA MET A 1 -20.63 -5.22 -71.54
C MET A 1 -20.35 -6.40 -70.59
N THR A 2 -20.15 -7.63 -71.07
CA THR A 2 -19.98 -8.85 -70.25
C THR A 2 -18.59 -9.01 -69.61
N ARG A 3 -17.50 -8.68 -70.30
CA ARG A 3 -16.11 -8.87 -69.79
C ARG A 3 -15.76 -8.07 -68.53
N LEU A 4 -16.38 -6.89 -68.34
CA LEU A 4 -16.15 -6.04 -67.17
C LEU A 4 -16.82 -6.63 -65.91
N LEU A 5 -18.05 -7.13 -66.07
CA LEU A 5 -18.78 -7.83 -65.02
C LEU A 5 -18.08 -9.11 -64.58
N ASP A 6 -17.56 -9.92 -65.53
CA ASP A 6 -16.82 -11.16 -65.20
C ASP A 6 -15.54 -10.88 -64.40
N LYS A 7 -14.83 -9.80 -64.73
CA LYS A 7 -13.61 -9.41 -64.03
C LYS A 7 -13.92 -8.94 -62.60
N LEU A 8 -15.01 -8.20 -62.44
CA LEU A 8 -15.52 -7.73 -61.15
C LEU A 8 -15.93 -8.91 -60.26
N LEU A 9 -16.71 -9.84 -60.78
CA LEU A 9 -17.14 -11.05 -60.06
C LEU A 9 -15.94 -11.89 -59.60
N LYS A 10 -14.94 -12.10 -60.48
CA LYS A 10 -13.71 -12.83 -60.09
C LYS A 10 -12.90 -12.14 -59.01
N THR A 11 -12.82 -10.81 -59.02
CA THR A 11 -12.12 -10.07 -57.96
C THR A 11 -12.87 -10.12 -56.64
N LEU A 12 -14.19 -10.11 -56.68
CA LEU A 12 -15.05 -10.21 -55.52
C LEU A 12 -14.92 -11.60 -54.88
N ASP A 13 -14.96 -12.64 -55.70
CA ASP A 13 -14.84 -14.04 -55.26
C ASP A 13 -13.47 -14.29 -54.59
N LYS A 14 -12.38 -13.79 -55.20
CA LYS A 14 -11.04 -13.87 -54.62
C LYS A 14 -10.90 -13.10 -53.31
N SER A 15 -11.59 -11.96 -53.19
CA SER A 15 -11.58 -11.15 -51.97
C SER A 15 -12.34 -11.82 -50.84
N VAL A 16 -13.50 -12.42 -51.15
CA VAL A 16 -14.30 -13.19 -50.20
C VAL A 16 -13.54 -14.44 -49.76
N GLU A 17 -12.91 -15.17 -50.69
CA GLU A 17 -12.10 -16.35 -50.37
C GLU A 17 -10.92 -16.00 -49.45
N THR A 18 -10.19 -14.92 -49.76
CA THR A 18 -9.07 -14.47 -48.94
C THR A 18 -9.54 -14.00 -47.57
N GLY A 19 -10.68 -13.29 -47.52
CA GLY A 19 -11.33 -12.87 -46.28
C GLY A 19 -11.76 -14.04 -45.40
N ALA A 20 -12.43 -15.04 -45.98
CA ALA A 20 -12.87 -16.25 -45.28
C ALA A 20 -11.70 -17.06 -44.73
N ARG A 21 -10.63 -17.24 -45.52
CA ARG A 21 -9.40 -17.93 -45.07
C ARG A 21 -8.68 -17.16 -43.96
N THR A 22 -8.68 -15.83 -44.01
CA THR A 22 -8.05 -14.98 -42.97
C THR A 22 -8.87 -14.98 -41.67
N ALA A 23 -10.20 -14.89 -41.78
CA ALA A 23 -11.14 -15.02 -40.67
C ALA A 23 -10.98 -16.37 -39.96
N ALA A 24 -10.95 -17.47 -40.71
CA ALA A 24 -10.76 -18.81 -40.13
C ALA A 24 -9.41 -18.98 -39.39
N ARG A 25 -8.36 -18.29 -39.84
CA ARG A 25 -7.03 -18.32 -39.19
C ARG A 25 -6.96 -17.43 -37.95
N ASN A 26 -7.68 -16.31 -37.93
CA ASN A 26 -7.50 -15.26 -36.91
C ASN A 26 -8.63 -15.17 -35.88
N LEU A 27 -9.86 -15.60 -36.20
CA LEU A 27 -11.06 -15.52 -35.35
C LEU A 27 -11.32 -16.81 -34.54
N GLY A 28 -10.26 -17.51 -34.15
CA GLY A 28 -10.34 -18.67 -33.27
C GLY A 28 -10.36 -18.30 -31.78
N ARG A 29 -11.01 -19.12 -30.95
CA ARG A 29 -11.04 -18.97 -29.47
C ARG A 29 -9.63 -18.86 -28.86
N ARG A 30 -8.64 -19.54 -29.45
CA ARG A 30 -7.22 -19.50 -29.01
C ARG A 30 -6.52 -18.17 -29.32
N SER A 31 -6.84 -17.54 -30.45
CA SER A 31 -6.30 -16.22 -30.84
C SER A 31 -6.86 -15.11 -29.96
N PHE A 32 -8.15 -15.20 -29.62
CA PHE A 32 -8.77 -14.30 -28.65
C PHE A 32 -8.15 -14.44 -27.25
N MET A 33 -8.01 -15.67 -26.72
CA MET A 33 -7.40 -15.88 -25.40
C MET A 33 -5.94 -15.43 -25.35
N ALA A 34 -5.15 -15.64 -26.41
CA ALA A 34 -3.78 -15.16 -26.48
C ALA A 34 -3.68 -13.63 -26.46
N LYS A 35 -4.55 -12.93 -27.21
CA LYS A 35 -4.60 -11.46 -27.23
C LYS A 35 -5.11 -10.87 -25.92
N ALA A 36 -6.16 -11.46 -25.35
CA ALA A 36 -6.71 -11.04 -24.05
C ALA A 36 -5.70 -11.28 -22.91
N GLY A 37 -4.97 -12.39 -22.91
CA GLY A 37 -3.91 -12.66 -21.93
C GLY A 37 -2.75 -11.66 -22.05
N ALA A 38 -2.32 -11.34 -23.28
CA ALA A 38 -1.27 -10.35 -23.51
C ALA A 38 -1.66 -8.94 -23.04
N SER A 39 -2.91 -8.52 -23.21
CA SER A 39 -3.37 -7.21 -22.72
C SER A 39 -3.41 -7.13 -21.19
N VAL A 40 -3.80 -8.22 -20.52
CA VAL A 40 -3.83 -8.27 -19.05
C VAL A 40 -2.40 -8.24 -18.47
N LEU A 41 -1.48 -9.01 -19.04
CA LEU A 41 -0.08 -9.00 -18.61
C LEU A 41 0.61 -7.67 -18.93
N GLY A 42 0.29 -7.03 -20.06
CA GLY A 42 0.80 -5.70 -20.41
C GLY A 42 0.36 -4.62 -19.42
N ALA A 43 -0.89 -4.67 -18.95
CA ALA A 43 -1.39 -3.73 -17.93
C ALA A 43 -0.68 -3.92 -16.57
N ALA A 44 -0.34 -5.17 -16.21
CA ALA A 44 0.37 -5.47 -14.97
C ALA A 44 1.86 -5.05 -14.99
N VAL A 45 2.48 -4.98 -16.18
CA VAL A 45 3.87 -4.50 -16.32
C VAL A 45 3.94 -2.97 -16.38
N ALA A 46 2.87 -2.31 -16.83
CA ALA A 46 2.80 -0.84 -16.92
C ALA A 46 2.50 -0.16 -15.58
N THR A 47 2.01 -0.91 -14.59
CA THR A 47 1.86 -0.43 -13.21
C THR A 47 3.10 -0.80 -12.40
N PRO A 48 3.64 0.09 -11.55
CA PRO A 48 4.74 -0.25 -10.67
C PRO A 48 4.24 -1.19 -9.57
N ILE A 49 4.11 -2.50 -9.88
CA ILE A 49 3.86 -3.57 -8.92
C ILE A 49 5.19 -4.04 -8.30
N LEU A 50 6.13 -3.12 -8.10
CA LEU A 50 7.29 -3.49 -7.28
C LEU A 50 6.74 -3.78 -5.86
N PRO A 51 6.96 -4.99 -5.32
CA PRO A 51 6.28 -5.42 -4.09
C PRO A 51 6.65 -4.65 -2.82
N PHE A 52 7.48 -3.60 -2.94
CA PHE A 52 8.25 -3.06 -1.83
C PHE A 52 8.21 -1.54 -1.70
N ASP A 53 7.50 -0.82 -2.58
CA ASP A 53 7.34 0.64 -2.44
C ASP A 53 5.85 0.99 -2.52
N ARG A 54 5.14 0.69 -1.42
CA ARG A 54 3.72 1.01 -1.22
C ARG A 54 3.53 2.34 -0.50
N ARG A 55 4.42 3.31 -0.72
CA ARG A 55 4.23 4.66 -0.20
C ARG A 55 2.99 5.28 -0.83
N ALA A 56 1.84 5.10 -0.19
CA ALA A 56 0.67 5.89 -0.46
C ALA A 56 1.03 7.33 -0.07
N ASN A 57 0.97 8.26 -1.02
CA ASN A 57 1.13 9.67 -0.71
C ASN A 57 0.03 10.05 0.29
N ALA A 58 0.38 10.19 1.56
CA ALA A 58 -0.51 10.68 2.59
C ALA A 58 -0.83 12.15 2.25
N SER A 59 -2.09 12.43 1.92
CA SER A 59 -2.60 13.80 1.79
C SER A 59 -2.72 14.42 3.18
N GLU A 60 -2.32 15.69 3.34
CA GLU A 60 -2.54 16.47 4.56
C GLU A 60 -4.04 16.46 4.91
N LEU A 61 -4.35 15.80 6.04
CA LEU A 61 -5.70 15.73 6.60
C LEU A 61 -5.93 16.94 7.53
N PRO A 62 -7.20 17.29 7.83
CA PRO A 62 -7.57 18.32 8.83
C PRO A 62 -6.90 18.06 10.19
N GLU A 63 -7.03 18.98 11.17
CA GLU A 63 -6.63 18.77 12.58
C GLU A 63 -7.36 17.57 13.20
N ASP A 64 -6.92 16.38 12.84
CA ASP A 64 -7.31 15.06 13.33
C ASP A 64 -6.18 14.60 14.27
N GLU A 65 -6.48 13.75 15.25
CA GLU A 65 -5.48 13.26 16.20
C GLU A 65 -4.21 12.73 15.51
N CYS A 66 -4.33 12.12 14.33
CA CYS A 66 -3.24 11.63 13.48
C CYS A 66 -2.33 12.73 12.91
N SER A 67 -2.79 13.98 12.85
CA SER A 67 -1.99 15.13 12.40
C SER A 67 -1.02 15.64 13.48
N TYR A 68 -1.14 15.16 14.72
CA TYR A 68 -0.21 15.52 15.79
C TYR A 68 1.22 15.12 15.41
N TRP A 69 2.17 16.03 15.58
CA TRP A 69 3.51 15.93 15.02
C TRP A 69 4.27 14.64 15.40
N ARG A 70 4.05 14.08 16.59
CA ARG A 70 4.69 12.82 17.01
C ARG A 70 4.16 11.60 16.27
N HIS A 71 3.06 11.72 15.56
CA HIS A 71 2.47 10.67 14.76
C HIS A 71 2.92 10.72 13.30
N CYS A 72 4.04 11.35 12.97
CA CYS A 72 4.49 11.50 11.57
C CYS A 72 4.73 10.19 10.79
N ALA A 73 5.04 9.10 11.50
CA ALA A 73 5.27 7.78 10.91
C ALA A 73 4.50 6.66 11.64
N LEU A 74 3.36 6.99 12.24
CA LEU A 74 2.48 6.04 12.91
C LEU A 74 1.66 5.22 11.91
N ASP A 75 1.66 3.89 12.07
CA ASP A 75 0.75 2.96 11.42
C ASP A 75 0.03 2.16 12.51
N GLY A 76 -1.28 2.37 12.63
CA GLY A 76 -2.12 1.64 13.59
C GLY A 76 -3.09 2.50 14.39
N ASN A 77 -3.62 1.94 15.48
CA ASN A 77 -4.55 2.61 16.37
C ASN A 77 -3.81 3.42 17.44
N LEU A 78 -4.26 4.64 17.73
CA LEU A 78 -3.69 5.46 18.80
C LEU A 78 -4.04 4.91 20.18
N CYS A 79 -3.04 4.65 21.03
CA CYS A 79 -3.30 4.19 22.39
C CYS A 79 -4.03 5.22 23.28
N SER A 80 -3.93 6.51 22.96
CA SER A 80 -4.69 7.58 23.64
C SER A 80 -6.21 7.42 23.51
N THR A 81 -6.69 6.71 22.48
CA THR A 81 -8.12 6.49 22.23
C THR A 81 -8.62 5.09 22.61
N SER A 82 -7.72 4.25 23.13
CA SER A 82 -8.02 2.86 23.52
C SER A 82 -7.77 2.58 25.01
N GLY A 83 -7.76 3.63 25.84
CA GLY A 83 -7.59 3.54 27.30
C GLY A 83 -6.15 3.61 27.80
N GLY A 84 -5.22 4.03 26.93
CA GLY A 84 -3.85 4.38 27.26
C GLY A 84 -3.64 5.89 27.23
N SER A 85 -2.41 6.30 26.93
CA SER A 85 -2.07 7.70 26.65
C SER A 85 -1.09 7.78 25.48
N LEU A 86 -0.63 8.99 25.15
CA LEU A 86 0.38 9.22 24.12
C LEU A 86 1.64 8.36 24.31
N THR A 87 2.05 8.08 25.56
CA THR A 87 3.31 7.38 25.88
C THR A 87 3.14 6.20 26.84
N GLN A 88 1.92 5.77 27.12
CA GLN A 88 1.65 4.70 28.09
C GLN A 88 0.61 3.73 27.56
N CYS A 89 0.92 2.43 27.64
CA CYS A 89 0.01 1.38 27.21
C CYS A 89 -1.26 1.29 28.09
N PRO A 90 -2.42 0.93 27.49
CA PRO A 90 -3.64 0.65 28.24
C PRO A 90 -3.46 -0.49 29.26
N PRO A 91 -4.18 -0.46 30.40
CA PRO A 91 -4.13 -1.54 31.38
C PRO A 91 -4.39 -2.93 30.79
N GLY A 92 -3.55 -3.89 31.18
CA GLY A 92 -3.61 -5.28 30.74
C GLY A 92 -3.01 -5.54 29.36
N SER A 93 -2.41 -4.54 28.71
CA SER A 93 -1.52 -4.72 27.56
C SER A 93 -0.06 -4.49 27.99
N SER A 94 0.88 -4.98 27.19
CA SER A 94 2.33 -4.83 27.43
C SER A 94 2.98 -4.09 26.28
N ALA A 95 3.90 -3.17 26.56
CA ALA A 95 4.65 -2.49 25.51
C ALA A 95 5.51 -3.49 24.73
N SER A 96 5.66 -3.26 23.43
CA SER A 96 6.50 -4.06 22.55
C SER A 96 7.97 -3.94 22.96
N SER A 97 8.70 -5.05 22.90
CA SER A 97 10.13 -5.11 23.23
C SER A 97 11.00 -4.44 22.16
N VAL A 98 10.43 -4.23 20.97
CA VAL A 98 11.07 -3.60 19.80
C VAL A 98 10.08 -2.62 19.17
N SER A 99 10.60 -1.62 18.48
CA SER A 99 9.82 -0.59 17.80
C SER A 99 10.51 -0.14 16.51
N TRP A 100 9.74 0.48 15.62
CA TRP A 100 10.29 1.35 14.60
C TRP A 100 10.42 2.77 15.15
N VAL A 101 11.21 3.58 14.45
CA VAL A 101 11.39 5.00 14.78
C VAL A 101 11.04 5.87 13.58
N GLY A 102 10.48 7.04 13.87
CA GLY A 102 10.33 8.15 12.94
C GLY A 102 11.19 9.32 13.38
N THR A 103 11.58 10.16 12.41
CA THR A 103 12.14 11.49 12.70
C THR A 103 11.04 12.49 12.39
N CYS A 104 10.46 13.09 13.43
CA CYS A 104 9.32 13.98 13.31
C CYS A 104 9.70 15.41 13.68
N SER A 105 9.30 16.39 12.87
CA SER A 105 9.51 17.81 13.15
C SER A 105 8.46 18.35 14.12
N ASN A 106 8.91 18.96 15.22
CA ASN A 106 8.03 19.63 16.17
C ASN A 106 7.79 21.09 15.76
N PRO A 107 6.54 21.50 15.43
CA PRO A 107 6.25 22.85 14.97
C PRO A 107 6.44 23.92 16.05
N ASP A 108 6.42 23.54 17.34
CA ASP A 108 6.51 24.50 18.46
C ASP A 108 7.94 25.06 18.65
N ASP A 109 8.95 24.24 18.39
CA ASP A 109 10.36 24.61 18.58
C ASP A 109 11.21 24.50 17.29
N GLY A 110 10.63 24.01 16.19
CA GLY A 110 11.27 23.86 14.89
C GLY A 110 12.38 22.81 14.86
N LYS A 111 12.40 21.86 15.81
CA LYS A 111 13.42 20.80 15.89
C LYS A 111 12.87 19.45 15.48
N ASP A 112 13.76 18.60 15.00
CA ASP A 112 13.45 17.21 14.70
C ASP A 112 13.73 16.31 15.90
N TYR A 113 12.81 15.38 16.17
CA TYR A 113 12.93 14.42 17.25
C TYR A 113 12.82 12.99 16.73
N LEU A 114 13.59 12.10 17.36
CA LEU A 114 13.39 10.67 17.21
C LEU A 114 12.20 10.23 18.07
N VAL A 115 11.16 9.73 17.41
CA VAL A 115 9.98 9.16 18.04
C VAL A 115 10.00 7.65 17.85
N ALA A 116 9.98 6.91 18.96
CA ALA A 116 9.80 5.46 18.97
C ALA A 116 8.30 5.13 19.02
N TYR A 117 7.89 4.27 18.10
CA TYR A 117 6.53 3.76 18.01
C TYR A 117 6.48 2.36 18.58
N ASN A 118 6.22 2.27 19.88
CA ASN A 118 6.04 0.99 20.55
C ASN A 118 4.57 0.58 20.45
N ASP A 119 4.34 -0.66 20.03
CA ASP A 119 3.01 -1.24 20.08
C ASP A 119 2.68 -1.64 21.51
N CYS A 120 1.41 -1.61 21.86
CA CYS A 120 0.87 -2.24 23.03
C CYS A 120 0.24 -3.57 22.60
N CYS A 121 0.60 -4.62 23.32
CA CYS A 121 0.47 -6.00 22.88
C CYS A 121 -0.34 -6.84 23.88
N GLY A 122 -0.93 -7.93 23.40
CA GLY A 122 -1.64 -8.92 24.20
C GLY A 122 -3.13 -8.64 24.43
N LYS A 123 -3.70 -7.69 23.69
CA LYS A 123 -5.15 -7.40 23.69
C LYS A 123 -5.66 -7.24 22.25
N PRO A 124 -6.95 -7.54 21.99
CA PRO A 124 -7.57 -7.24 20.70
C PRO A 124 -7.69 -5.72 20.50
N PRO A 125 -7.64 -5.21 19.26
CA PRO A 125 -7.91 -3.80 18.95
C PRO A 125 -9.28 -3.33 19.48
N VAL A 126 -9.41 -2.02 19.68
CA VAL A 126 -10.68 -1.39 20.08
C VAL A 126 -11.32 -0.74 18.86
N ASP A 127 -12.56 -1.12 18.52
CA ASP A 127 -13.25 -0.66 17.31
C ASP A 127 -13.42 0.87 17.23
N SER A 128 -13.47 1.54 18.38
CA SER A 128 -13.61 3.00 18.47
C SER A 128 -12.29 3.75 18.53
N ALA A 129 -11.14 3.06 18.48
CA ALA A 129 -9.85 3.73 18.50
C ALA A 129 -9.59 4.45 17.17
N ALA A 130 -8.94 5.62 17.24
CA ALA A 130 -8.52 6.35 16.06
C ALA A 130 -7.40 5.58 15.36
N PHE A 131 -7.60 5.26 14.08
CA PHE A 131 -6.60 4.63 13.23
C PHE A 131 -5.86 5.69 12.41
N CYS A 132 -4.54 5.69 12.49
CA CYS A 132 -3.67 6.57 11.73
C CYS A 132 -2.77 5.77 10.80
N TYR A 133 -2.54 6.31 9.61
CA TYR A 133 -1.57 5.79 8.67
C TYR A 133 -0.75 6.94 8.08
N THR A 134 0.47 7.06 8.56
CA THR A 134 1.43 8.11 8.22
C THR A 134 2.80 7.47 8.06
N SER A 135 3.60 7.98 7.13
CA SER A 135 4.83 7.30 6.69
C SER A 135 5.95 8.30 6.37
N GLU A 136 6.04 9.39 7.12
CA GLU A 136 7.13 10.35 6.93
C GLU A 136 8.48 9.69 7.24
N GLY A 137 9.42 9.73 6.29
CA GLY A 137 10.75 9.13 6.48
C GLY A 137 10.77 7.59 6.55
N GLU A 138 9.62 6.92 6.47
CA GLU A 138 9.46 5.46 6.46
C GLU A 138 10.32 4.80 5.37
N ARG A 139 10.80 3.57 5.61
CA ARG A 139 11.56 2.80 4.62
C ARG A 139 11.10 1.34 4.60
N PRO A 140 11.15 0.67 3.43
CA PRO A 140 10.75 -0.73 3.33
C PRO A 140 11.57 -1.64 4.25
N GLY A 141 11.07 -2.85 4.51
CA GLY A 141 11.64 -3.79 5.50
C GLY A 141 13.13 -4.14 5.39
N TYR A 142 13.82 -3.87 4.28
CA TYR A 142 15.30 -3.97 4.28
C TYR A 142 15.98 -2.89 5.16
N ARG A 143 15.23 -1.90 5.65
CA ARG A 143 15.58 -0.91 6.68
C ARG A 143 14.61 -1.03 7.86
N MET A 144 14.56 -2.21 8.48
CA MET A 144 13.57 -2.56 9.51
C MET A 144 13.30 -1.50 10.57
N GLY A 145 14.30 -0.78 11.09
CA GLY A 145 14.09 0.23 12.13
C GLY A 145 13.21 1.43 11.70
N LEU A 146 12.90 1.58 10.41
CA LEU A 146 12.08 2.65 9.84
C LEU A 146 10.83 2.09 9.13
N TYR A 147 10.55 0.79 9.24
CA TYR A 147 9.46 0.12 8.54
C TYR A 147 8.26 -0.07 9.46
N ASN A 148 7.12 0.52 9.11
CA ASN A 148 5.93 0.52 9.98
C ASN A 148 4.84 -0.47 9.56
N ASP A 149 4.86 -1.01 8.34
CA ASP A 149 3.88 -1.99 7.84
C ASP A 149 4.09 -3.44 8.41
N ILE A 150 4.52 -3.59 9.67
CA ILE A 150 4.59 -4.88 10.38
C ILE A 150 4.09 -4.77 11.82
N ASN A 151 3.71 -5.91 12.38
CA ASN A 151 3.36 -6.00 13.79
C ASN A 151 4.62 -6.00 14.67
N TRP A 152 4.87 -4.91 15.40
CA TRP A 152 6.04 -4.77 16.27
C TRP A 152 5.89 -5.47 17.62
N CYS A 153 4.72 -6.05 17.93
CA CYS A 153 4.56 -7.06 18.98
C CYS A 153 5.21 -8.40 18.65
N MET A 154 5.85 -8.57 17.47
CA MET A 154 6.46 -9.82 17.03
C MET A 154 7.49 -10.44 18.01
N ALA A 155 8.13 -9.60 18.85
CA ALA A 155 9.11 -10.04 19.84
C ALA A 155 8.53 -10.24 21.26
N ASN A 156 7.24 -9.93 21.48
CA ASN A 156 6.60 -10.13 22.77
C ASN A 156 6.12 -11.58 22.93
N THR A 157 5.92 -12.00 24.19
CA THR A 157 5.26 -13.27 24.51
C THR A 157 3.87 -13.33 23.86
N ASP A 158 3.07 -12.28 24.07
CA ASP A 158 1.78 -12.11 23.42
C ASP A 158 1.92 -11.18 22.21
N LYS A 159 1.65 -11.74 21.01
CA LYS A 159 1.88 -11.07 19.72
C LYS A 159 0.66 -10.29 19.19
N GLY A 160 -0.44 -10.30 19.92
CA GLY A 160 -1.67 -9.62 19.51
C GLY A 160 -1.49 -8.10 19.55
N TYR A 161 -1.57 -7.44 18.40
CA TYR A 161 -1.53 -5.99 18.29
C TYR A 161 -2.80 -5.36 18.87
N HIS A 162 -2.65 -4.31 19.69
CA HIS A 162 -3.77 -3.56 20.28
C HIS A 162 -3.83 -2.12 19.76
N CYS A 163 -2.75 -1.36 19.98
CA CYS A 163 -2.59 0.06 19.62
C CYS A 163 -1.10 0.43 19.65
N THR A 164 -0.75 1.66 19.26
CA THR A 164 0.62 2.17 19.21
C THR A 164 0.75 3.45 20.04
N VAL A 165 1.84 3.59 20.81
CA VAL A 165 2.23 4.82 21.52
C VAL A 165 3.30 5.58 20.74
N SER A 166 3.46 6.89 21.00
CA SER A 166 4.47 7.73 20.35
C SER A 166 5.38 8.37 21.38
N VAL A 167 6.52 7.71 21.64
CA VAL A 167 7.46 8.06 22.70
C VAL A 167 8.63 8.84 22.11
N VAL A 168 8.83 10.08 22.56
CA VAL A 168 10.04 10.84 22.20
C VAL A 168 11.24 10.21 22.89
N VAL A 169 12.23 9.80 22.10
CA VAL A 169 13.50 9.25 22.58
C VAL A 169 14.52 10.37 22.80
N GLY A 170 14.54 11.36 21.91
CA GLY A 170 15.47 12.50 21.98
C GLY A 170 15.45 13.34 20.70
N LEU A 171 16.34 14.33 20.62
CA LEU A 171 16.57 15.10 19.41
C LEU A 171 17.18 14.21 18.32
N ALA A 172 16.78 14.44 17.07
CA ALA A 172 17.45 13.88 15.91
C ALA A 172 18.61 14.83 15.54
N GLU A 173 19.81 14.55 16.06
CA GLU A 173 21.05 15.24 15.70
C GLU A 173 21.86 14.45 14.67
#